data_AF-A0A933WUJ4-F1
#
_entry.id   AF-A0A933WUJ4-F1
#
_cell.length_a   1.000
_cell.length_b   1.000
_cell.length_c   1.000
_cell.angle_alpha   90.00
_cell.angle_beta   90.00
_cell.angle_gamma   90.00
#
_symmetry.space_group_name_H-M   'P 1'
#
loop_
_entity.id
_entity.type
_entity.pdbx_description
1 polymer ?
#
loop_
_entity_poly.entity_id
_entity_poly.type
_entity_poly.pdbx_seq_one_letter_code
_entity_poly.pdbx_strand_id
1 'polypeptide(L)'
;MAIDRRSRADAGVTKGQLEAIEEAMRILIEEDRERGVDPAATFQCAKCRRPRPSAGSVDYQGIRLCNRCATLFEVARINGRTRTSAEYVGRPARAT
;
A
#
# COMPACT_ATOMS: atom_id res chain seq x y z
N MET A 1 34.92 -13.05 -1.63
CA MET A 1 34.07 -12.27 -2.56
C MET A 1 32.91 -11.69 -1.77
N ALA A 2 32.97 -10.40 -1.44
CA ALA A 2 31.88 -9.71 -0.76
C ALA A 2 30.84 -9.31 -1.81
N ILE A 3 29.67 -9.95 -1.77
CA ILE A 3 28.50 -9.48 -2.52
C ILE A 3 28.12 -8.11 -1.96
N ASP A 4 28.37 -7.07 -2.76
CA ASP A 4 27.98 -5.70 -2.50
C ASP A 4 26.45 -5.62 -2.40
N ARG A 5 25.91 -5.79 -1.18
CA ARG A 5 24.48 -5.67 -0.88
C ARG A 5 24.00 -4.21 -0.88
N ARG A 6 24.85 -3.25 -1.27
CA ARG A 6 24.56 -1.80 -1.21
C ARG A 6 23.96 -1.24 -2.50
N SER A 7 24.21 -1.87 -3.64
CA SER A 7 23.79 -1.34 -4.96
C SER A 7 22.29 -1.39 -5.29
N ARG A 8 21.41 -1.95 -4.44
CA ARG A 8 19.96 -1.97 -4.70
C ARG A 8 19.16 -0.85 -4.02
N ALA A 9 19.76 -0.08 -3.12
CA ALA A 9 19.05 0.92 -2.32
C ALA A 9 18.89 2.29 -3.02
N ASP A 10 19.66 2.57 -4.08
CA ASP A 10 19.72 3.89 -4.72
C ASP A 10 18.92 4.01 -6.04
N ALA A 11 18.48 2.90 -6.61
CA ALA A 11 17.59 2.94 -7.76
C ALA A 11 16.16 3.11 -7.26
N GLY A 12 15.69 4.36 -7.16
CA GLY A 12 14.29 4.65 -6.85
C GLY A 12 13.32 3.86 -7.75
N VAL A 13 12.08 3.69 -7.29
CA VAL A 13 11.02 2.93 -8.01
C VAL A 13 11.05 3.25 -9.51
N THR A 14 11.25 2.20 -10.32
CA THR A 14 11.25 2.36 -11.78
C THR A 14 9.83 2.62 -12.28
N LYS A 15 9.71 3.23 -13.47
CA LYS A 15 8.40 3.46 -14.10
C LYS A 15 7.58 2.18 -14.21
N GLY A 16 8.19 1.07 -14.64
CA GLY A 16 7.49 -0.22 -14.74
C GLY A 16 7.04 -0.80 -13.40
N GLN A 17 7.78 -0.54 -12.31
CA GLN A 17 7.32 -0.92 -10.97
C GLN A 17 6.12 -0.08 -10.52
N LEU A 18 6.11 1.22 -10.81
CA LEU A 18 4.97 2.08 -10.51
C LEU A 18 3.72 1.64 -11.30
N GLU A 19 3.87 1.39 -12.59
CA GLU A 19 2.79 0.89 -13.46
C GLU A 19 2.24 -0.45 -12.95
N ALA A 20 3.11 -1.37 -12.50
CA ALA A 20 2.68 -2.64 -11.92
C ALA A 20 1.88 -2.46 -10.62
N ILE A 21 2.28 -1.52 -9.76
CA ILE A 21 1.53 -1.22 -8.52
C ILE A 21 0.18 -0.61 -8.87
N GLU A 22 0.14 0.36 -9.79
CA GLU A 22 -1.10 1.00 -10.22
C GLU A 22 -2.06 -0.01 -10.85
N GLU A 23 -1.55 -0.94 -11.66
CA GLU A 23 -2.36 -1.97 -12.27
C GLU A 23 -2.90 -2.97 -11.26
N ALA A 24 -2.07 -3.43 -10.32
CA ALA A 24 -2.55 -4.27 -9.21
C ALA A 24 -3.67 -3.57 -8.42
N MET A 25 -3.54 -2.26 -8.19
CA MET A 25 -4.53 -1.46 -7.47
C MET A 25 -5.84 -1.29 -8.26
N ARG A 26 -5.78 -1.28 -9.60
CA ARG A 26 -6.97 -1.29 -10.48
C ARG A 26 -7.70 -2.62 -10.41
N ILE A 27 -6.95 -3.72 -10.54
CA ILE A 27 -7.51 -5.10 -10.47
C ILE A 27 -8.28 -5.29 -9.16
N LEU A 28 -7.75 -4.83 -8.02
CA LEU A 28 -8.44 -4.92 -6.73
C LEU A 28 -9.81 -4.20 -6.71
N ILE A 29 -9.93 -3.06 -7.42
CA ILE A 29 -11.21 -2.34 -7.53
C ILE A 29 -12.19 -3.15 -8.38
N GLU A 30 -11.71 -3.75 -9.46
CA GLU A 30 -12.52 -4.58 -10.36
C GLU A 30 -13.00 -5.86 -9.65
N GLU A 31 -12.11 -6.56 -8.94
CA GLU A 31 -12.44 -7.74 -8.13
C GLU A 31 -13.47 -7.41 -7.05
N ASP A 32 -13.33 -6.29 -6.34
CA ASP A 32 -14.32 -5.87 -5.34
C ASP A 32 -15.68 -5.58 -5.98
N ARG A 33 -15.70 -4.99 -7.18
CA ARG A 33 -16.93 -4.76 -7.94
C ARG A 33 -17.58 -6.07 -8.37
N GLU A 34 -16.82 -7.03 -8.86
CA GLU A 34 -17.30 -8.36 -9.24
C GLU A 34 -17.85 -9.14 -8.04
N ARG A 35 -17.26 -8.92 -6.86
CA ARG A 35 -17.72 -9.47 -5.58
C ARG A 35 -18.96 -8.76 -5.01
N GLY A 36 -19.44 -7.71 -5.67
CA GLY A 36 -20.62 -6.97 -5.23
C GLY A 36 -20.36 -6.07 -4.01
N VAL A 37 -19.12 -5.64 -3.79
CA VAL A 37 -18.85 -4.59 -2.80
C VAL A 37 -19.63 -3.34 -3.19
N ASP A 38 -20.44 -2.84 -2.27
CA ASP A 38 -21.23 -1.63 -2.48
C ASP A 38 -20.32 -0.45 -2.86
N PRO A 39 -20.49 0.16 -4.05
CA PRO A 39 -19.70 1.32 -4.48
C PRO A 39 -19.81 2.53 -3.54
N ALA A 40 -20.91 2.63 -2.79
CA ALA A 40 -21.12 3.68 -1.81
C ALA A 40 -20.51 3.34 -0.44
N ALA A 41 -20.10 2.10 -0.19
CA ALA A 41 -19.50 1.71 1.07
C ALA A 41 -18.17 2.45 1.27
N THR A 42 -18.05 3.15 2.40
CA THR A 42 -16.83 3.85 2.77
C THR A 42 -16.24 3.32 4.07
N PHE A 43 -14.94 3.54 4.24
CA PHE A 43 -14.24 3.27 5.49
C PHE A 43 -13.25 4.39 5.80
N GLN A 44 -12.82 4.45 7.06
CA GLN A 44 -11.84 5.43 7.52
C GLN A 44 -10.42 4.92 7.26
N CYS A 45 -9.70 5.51 6.29
CA CYS A 45 -8.32 5.11 5.98
C CYS A 45 -7.37 5.36 7.15
N ALA A 46 -6.56 4.36 7.52
CA ALA A 46 -5.63 4.46 8.65
C ALA A 46 -4.56 5.55 8.45
N LYS A 47 -4.12 5.81 7.21
CA LYS A 47 -3.09 6.83 6.91
C LYS A 47 -3.67 8.24 6.74
N CYS A 48 -4.60 8.43 5.80
CA CYS A 48 -5.07 9.77 5.46
C CYS A 48 -6.21 10.27 6.36
N ARG A 49 -6.78 9.40 7.20
CA ARG A 49 -7.84 9.73 8.16
C ARG A 49 -9.04 10.42 7.50
N ARG A 50 -9.37 10.01 6.27
CA ARG A 50 -10.56 10.45 5.54
C ARG A 50 -11.45 9.24 5.21
N PRO A 51 -12.77 9.44 5.10
CA PRO A 51 -13.65 8.47 4.47
C PRO A 51 -13.21 8.24 3.03
N ARG A 52 -13.05 6.98 2.65
CA ARG A 52 -12.65 6.55 1.30
C ARG A 52 -13.48 5.35 0.86
N PRO A 53 -13.64 5.13 -0.45
CA PRO A 53 -14.30 3.93 -0.95
C PRO A 53 -13.66 2.67 -0.37
N SER A 54 -14.49 1.70 0.01
CA SER A 54 -14.04 0.39 0.48
C SER A 54 -13.52 -0.46 -0.67
N ALA A 55 -14.07 -0.27 -1.88
CA ALA A 55 -13.57 -0.89 -3.10
C ALA A 55 -12.11 -0.50 -3.37
N GLY A 56 -11.27 -1.50 -3.61
CA GLY A 56 -9.83 -1.35 -3.81
C GLY A 56 -9.06 -0.94 -2.56
N SER A 57 -9.67 -1.03 -1.37
CA SER A 57 -8.95 -0.88 -0.11
C SER A 57 -8.13 -2.12 0.21
N VAL A 58 -6.98 -1.95 0.85
CA VAL A 58 -6.07 -3.06 1.17
C VAL A 58 -5.88 -3.14 2.67
N ASP A 59 -6.06 -4.33 3.23
CA ASP A 59 -5.76 -4.61 4.63
C ASP A 59 -4.35 -5.18 4.79
N TYR A 60 -3.51 -4.46 5.52
CA TYR A 60 -2.15 -4.89 5.86
C TYR A 60 -2.06 -5.20 7.34
N GLN A 61 -2.29 -6.47 7.71
CA GLN A 61 -2.23 -6.93 9.12
C GLN A 61 -3.15 -6.12 10.04
N GLY A 62 -4.40 -5.90 9.63
CA GLY A 62 -5.39 -5.10 10.37
C GLY A 62 -5.23 -3.58 10.22
N ILE A 63 -4.30 -3.13 9.37
CA ILE A 63 -4.17 -1.72 9.00
C ILE A 63 -4.73 -1.55 7.58
N ARG A 64 -5.99 -1.11 7.52
CA ARG A 64 -6.65 -0.86 6.24
C ARG A 64 -6.28 0.51 5.66
N LEU A 65 -5.80 0.50 4.42
CA LEU A 65 -5.42 1.67 3.64
C LEU A 65 -6.33 1.83 2.43
N CYS A 66 -6.66 3.07 2.07
CA CYS A 66 -7.34 3.32 0.80
C CYS A 66 -6.37 3.06 -0.34
N ASN A 67 -6.89 2.75 -1.52
CA ASN A 67 -6.12 2.45 -2.73
C ASN A 67 -4.91 3.40 -2.92
N ARG A 68 -5.15 4.72 -2.93
CA ARG A 68 -4.06 5.73 -3.02
C ARG A 68 -3.01 5.62 -1.92
N CYS A 69 -3.41 5.38 -0.67
CA CYS A 69 -2.47 5.26 0.44
C CYS A 69 -1.71 3.92 0.39
N ALA A 70 -2.33 2.86 -0.12
CA ALA A 70 -1.71 1.56 -0.36
C ALA A 70 -0.65 1.66 -1.48
N THR A 71 -0.95 2.32 -2.60
CA THR A 71 0.04 2.63 -3.66
C THR A 71 1.27 3.33 -3.08
N LEU A 72 1.07 4.41 -2.33
CA LEU A 72 2.16 5.16 -1.71
C LEU A 72 2.92 4.35 -0.66
N PHE A 73 2.25 3.44 0.04
CA PHE A 73 2.91 2.51 0.96
C PHE A 73 3.83 1.54 0.21
N GLU A 74 3.36 0.93 -0.88
CA GLU A 74 4.19 0.01 -1.69
C GLU A 74 5.40 0.73 -2.29
N VAL A 75 5.20 1.94 -2.81
CA VAL A 75 6.29 2.81 -3.30
C VAL A 75 7.28 3.13 -2.17
N ALA A 76 6.80 3.49 -0.98
CA ALA A 76 7.66 3.76 0.16
C ALA A 76 8.41 2.51 0.61
N ARG A 77 7.77 1.34 0.55
CA ARG A 77 8.34 0.04 0.93
C ARG A 77 9.44 -0.41 -0.02
N ILE A 78 9.21 -0.32 -1.33
CA ILE A 78 10.20 -0.65 -2.36
C ILE A 78 11.42 0.28 -2.27
N ASN A 79 11.20 1.57 -2.01
CA ASN A 79 12.28 2.54 -1.78
C ASN A 79 12.96 2.42 -0.40
N GLY A 80 12.59 1.43 0.43
CA GLY A 80 13.17 1.25 1.77
C GLY A 80 12.85 2.35 2.78
N ARG A 81 11.90 3.25 2.50
CA ARG A 81 11.49 4.35 3.40
C ARG A 81 10.61 3.89 4.56
N THR A 82 10.00 2.72 4.43
CA THR A 82 9.19 2.06 5.46
C THR A 82 9.29 0.55 5.26
N ARG A 83 9.25 -0.23 6.34
CA ARG A 83 9.25 -1.70 6.27
C ARG A 83 7.89 -2.29 6.55
N THR A 84 7.10 -1.63 7.40
CA THR A 84 5.80 -2.13 7.84
C THR A 84 4.69 -1.11 7.58
N SER A 85 3.45 -1.60 7.49
CA SER A 85 2.26 -0.73 7.41
C SER A 85 2.10 0.10 8.68
N ALA A 86 2.49 -0.41 9.85
CA ALA A 86 2.49 0.29 11.13
C ALA A 86 3.41 1.52 11.12
N GLU A 87 4.67 1.34 10.70
CA GLU A 87 5.63 2.44 10.50
C GLU A 87 5.07 3.50 9.55
N TYR A 88 4.53 3.06 8.40
CA TYR A 88 4.00 3.96 7.38
C TYR A 88 2.84 4.82 7.89
N VAL A 89 1.94 4.26 8.70
CA VAL A 89 0.82 5.02 9.29
C VAL A 89 1.20 5.78 10.56
N GLY A 90 2.45 5.68 11.03
CA GLY A 90 2.92 6.32 12.26
C GLY A 90 2.33 5.69 13.53
N ARG A 91 1.99 4.40 13.50
CA ARG A 91 1.61 3.63 14.69
C ARG A 91 2.85 2.95 15.27
N PRO A 92 3.11 3.05 16.59
CA PRO A 92 4.17 2.25 17.19
C PRO A 92 3.84 0.77 17.00
N ALA A 93 4.84 -0.04 16.67
CA ALA A 93 4.69 -1.49 16.75
C ALA A 93 4.23 -1.83 18.17
N ARG A 94 3.09 -2.49 18.33
CA ARG A 94 2.71 -3.01 19.64
C ARG A 94 3.78 -4.03 20.03
N ALA A 95 4.58 -3.70 21.04
CA ALA A 95 5.39 -4.68 21.73
C ALA A 95 4.42 -5.75 22.25
N THR A 96 4.63 -6.99 21.80
CA THR A 96 3.90 -8.17 22.27
C THR A 96 4.70 -8.80 23.38
#